data_AF-A0A1Y4S7L7-F1
#
_entry.id   AF-A0A1Y4S7L7-F1
#
_cell.length_a   1.000
_cell.length_b   1.000
_cell.length_c   1.000
_cell.angle_alpha   90.00
_cell.angle_beta   90.00
_cell.angle_gamma   90.00
#
_symmetry.space_group_name_H-M   'P 1'
#
loop_
_entity.id
_entity.type
_entity.pdbx_description
1 polymer ?
#
loop_
_entity_poly.entity_id
_entity_poly.type
_entity_poly.pdbx_seq_one_letter_code
_entity_poly.pdbx_strand_id
1 'polypeptide(L)'
;MKYAVNEEGVQAMKKMSDEIRNAIETMNTLVSSVKQTADGNQNTLGPHKASLDDALADIEESLKKASEPAEGVAEKLDEVAEAYAEVIGNDVFKGAGGK
;
A
#
# COMPACT_ATOMS: atom_id res chain seq x y z
N MET A 1 -6.05 19.99 11.39
CA MET A 1 -7.09 19.54 10.44
C MET A 1 -8.14 18.80 11.24
N LYS A 2 -9.39 19.30 11.30
CA LYS A 2 -10.52 18.50 11.76
C LYS A 2 -10.79 17.51 10.63
N TYR A 3 -10.61 16.21 10.85
CA TYR A 3 -11.14 15.19 9.94
C TYR A 3 -12.66 15.30 9.99
N ALA A 4 -13.22 16.15 9.14
CA ALA A 4 -14.66 16.30 9.01
C ALA A 4 -15.18 15.05 8.30
N VAL A 5 -16.30 14.52 8.78
CA VAL A 5 -17.06 13.47 8.09
C VAL A 5 -17.69 14.10 6.85
N ASN A 6 -16.93 14.14 5.75
CA ASN A 6 -17.33 14.72 4.48
C ASN A 6 -16.72 13.96 3.29
N GLU A 7 -17.22 14.21 2.09
CA GLU A 7 -16.80 13.51 0.88
C GLU A 7 -15.31 13.67 0.57
N GLU A 8 -14.76 14.88 0.78
CA GLU A 8 -13.33 15.15 0.56
C GLU A 8 -12.44 14.30 1.48
N GLY A 9 -12.82 14.16 2.76
CA GLY A 9 -12.12 13.31 3.72
C GLY A 9 -12.16 11.84 3.35
N VAL A 10 -13.32 11.34 2.88
CA VAL A 10 -13.47 9.97 2.37
C VAL A 10 -12.54 9.73 1.17
N GLN A 11 -12.52 10.63 0.20
CA GLN A 11 -11.66 10.51 -0.99
C GLN A 11 -10.17 10.59 -0.62
N ALA A 12 -9.81 11.45 0.33
CA ALA A 12 -8.43 11.55 0.81
C ALA A 12 -7.96 10.25 1.47
N MET A 13 -8.80 9.61 2.29
CA MET A 13 -8.47 8.32 2.93
C MET A 13 -8.30 7.20 1.91
N LYS A 14 -9.21 7.09 0.94
CA LYS A 14 -9.08 6.11 -0.16
C LYS A 14 -7.81 6.34 -0.98
N LYS A 15 -7.51 7.59 -1.31
CA LYS A 15 -6.29 7.95 -2.03
C LYS A 15 -5.03 7.55 -1.25
N MET A 16 -4.98 7.82 0.06
CA MET A 16 -3.84 7.42 0.89
C MET A 16 -3.69 5.90 0.97
N SER A 17 -4.80 5.17 1.08
CA SER A 17 -4.84 3.71 1.03
C SER A 17 -4.26 3.16 -0.28
N ASP A 18 -4.68 3.72 -1.42
CA ASP A 18 -4.17 3.35 -2.75
C ASP A 18 -2.67 3.69 -2.90
N GLU A 19 -2.23 4.84 -2.43
CA GLU A 19 -0.82 5.24 -2.47
C GLU A 19 0.08 4.28 -1.66
N ILE A 20 -0.40 3.79 -0.51
CA ILE A 20 0.31 2.78 0.29
C ILE A 20 0.46 1.48 -0.51
N ARG A 21 -0.64 0.97 -1.10
CA ARG A 21 -0.61 -0.27 -1.89
C ARG A 21 0.30 -0.15 -3.12
N ASN A 22 0.21 0.97 -3.83
CA ASN A 22 1.07 1.27 -4.98
C ASN A 22 2.56 1.32 -4.60
N ALA A 23 2.89 1.86 -3.42
CA ALA A 23 4.28 1.88 -2.94
C ALA A 23 4.81 0.47 -2.68
N ILE A 24 3.99 -0.41 -2.09
CA ILE A 24 4.33 -1.82 -1.86
C ILE A 24 4.57 -2.54 -3.20
N GLU A 25 3.67 -2.40 -4.16
CA GLU A 25 3.81 -3.00 -5.50
C GLU A 25 5.06 -2.49 -6.24
N THR A 26 5.34 -1.19 -6.13
CA THR A 26 6.54 -0.58 -6.74
C THR A 26 7.81 -1.19 -6.16
N MET A 27 7.90 -1.35 -4.84
CA MET A 27 9.05 -1.98 -4.20
C MET A 27 9.23 -3.45 -4.63
N ASN A 28 8.14 -4.22 -4.67
CA ASN A 28 8.16 -5.61 -5.16
C ASN A 28 8.67 -5.71 -6.61
N THR A 29 8.25 -4.78 -7.47
CA THR A 29 8.68 -4.71 -8.87
C THR A 29 10.16 -4.38 -8.99
N LEU A 30 10.66 -3.45 -8.18
CA LEU A 30 12.09 -3.10 -8.18
C LEU A 30 12.95 -4.28 -7.74
N VAL A 31 12.58 -4.98 -6.65
CA VAL A 31 13.32 -6.17 -6.19
C VAL A 31 13.33 -7.27 -7.25
N SER A 32 12.18 -7.53 -7.87
CA SER A 32 12.07 -8.49 -8.98
C SER A 32 12.95 -8.11 -10.17
N SER A 33 13.03 -6.81 -10.49
CA SER A 33 13.89 -6.31 -11.58
C SER A 33 15.38 -6.49 -11.28
N VAL A 34 15.80 -6.28 -10.02
CA VAL A 34 17.18 -6.54 -9.60
C VAL A 34 17.50 -8.02 -9.69
N LYS A 35 16.61 -8.91 -9.24
CA LYS A 35 16.75 -10.37 -9.39
C LYS A 35 16.93 -10.79 -10.84
N GLN A 36 16.04 -10.33 -11.72
CA GLN A 36 16.12 -10.64 -13.14
C GLN A 36 17.45 -10.17 -13.76
N THR A 37 17.91 -8.99 -13.35
CA THR A 37 19.22 -8.45 -13.78
C THR A 37 20.38 -9.30 -13.26
N ALA A 38 20.33 -9.74 -12.00
CA ALA A 38 21.34 -10.60 -11.39
C ALA A 38 21.43 -11.95 -12.12
N ASP A 39 20.29 -12.57 -12.39
CA ASP A 39 20.22 -13.87 -13.08
C ASP A 39 20.68 -13.76 -14.54
N GLY A 40 20.33 -12.67 -15.23
CA GLY A 40 20.84 -12.39 -16.58
C GLY A 40 22.36 -12.20 -16.66
N ASN A 41 23.02 -11.90 -15.53
CA ASN A 41 24.46 -11.71 -15.41
C ASN A 41 25.14 -12.82 -14.60
N GLN A 42 24.48 -13.96 -14.35
CA GLN A 42 25.00 -15.01 -13.47
C GLN A 42 26.40 -15.51 -13.88
N ASN A 43 26.68 -15.59 -15.18
CA ASN A 43 27.96 -16.06 -15.71
C ASN A 43 29.13 -15.07 -15.52
N THR A 44 28.85 -13.80 -15.20
CA THR A 44 29.87 -12.75 -15.02
C THR A 44 30.10 -12.40 -13.56
N LEU A 45 29.16 -12.73 -12.67
CA LEU A 45 29.21 -12.40 -11.25
C LEU A 45 30.17 -13.29 -10.44
N GLY A 46 30.41 -14.53 -10.87
CA GLY A 46 31.29 -15.46 -10.16
C GLY A 46 30.93 -15.58 -8.67
N PRO A 47 31.89 -15.44 -7.74
CA PRO A 47 31.62 -15.58 -6.30
C PRO A 47 30.72 -14.46 -5.73
N HIS A 48 30.58 -13.32 -6.40
CA HIS A 48 29.71 -12.23 -5.94
C HIS A 48 28.22 -12.52 -6.11
N LYS A 49 27.85 -13.56 -6.88
CA LYS A 49 26.45 -14.00 -7.01
C LYS A 49 25.87 -14.40 -5.65
N ALA A 50 26.61 -15.16 -4.85
CA ALA A 50 26.15 -15.59 -3.53
C ALA A 50 25.86 -14.39 -2.61
N SER A 51 26.78 -13.43 -2.53
CA SER A 51 26.58 -12.22 -1.73
C SER A 51 25.41 -11.36 -2.21
N LEU A 52 25.18 -11.30 -3.52
CA LEU A 52 24.04 -10.60 -4.09
C LEU A 52 22.72 -11.32 -3.76
N ASP A 53 22.71 -12.65 -3.81
CA ASP A 53 21.54 -13.46 -3.47
C ASP A 53 21.17 -13.34 -1.99
N ASP A 54 22.17 -13.34 -1.10
CA ASP A 54 21.98 -13.10 0.33
C ASP A 54 21.39 -11.70 0.57
N ALA A 55 21.96 -10.67 -0.08
CA ALA A 55 21.46 -9.30 0.05
C ALA A 55 20.02 -9.15 -0.49
N LEU A 56 19.68 -9.84 -1.58
CA LEU A 56 18.32 -9.83 -2.13
C LEU A 56 17.34 -10.54 -1.21
N ALA A 57 17.74 -11.63 -0.56
CA ALA A 57 16.91 -12.32 0.43
C ALA A 57 16.63 -11.42 1.65
N ASP A 58 17.64 -10.73 2.17
CA ASP A 58 17.49 -9.79 3.28
C ASP A 58 16.55 -8.62 2.92
N ILE A 59 16.66 -8.10 1.69
CA ILE A 59 15.77 -7.05 1.17
C ILE A 59 14.33 -7.56 1.08
N GLU A 60 14.10 -8.77 0.57
CA GLU A 60 12.75 -9.35 0.48
C GLU A 60 12.12 -9.59 1.84
N GLU A 61 12.89 -10.11 2.80
CA GLU A 61 12.41 -10.28 4.15
C GLU A 61 12.05 -8.94 4.79
N SER A 62 12.88 -7.91 4.59
CA SER A 62 12.62 -6.56 5.08
C SER A 62 11.38 -5.95 4.43
N LEU A 63 11.20 -6.15 3.12
CA LEU A 63 10.02 -5.68 2.39
C LEU A 63 8.76 -6.38 2.89
N LYS A 64 8.79 -7.69 3.11
CA LYS A 64 7.66 -8.44 3.66
C LYS A 64 7.25 -7.90 5.04
N LYS A 65 8.23 -7.73 5.94
CA LYS A 65 8.00 -7.20 7.30
C LYS A 65 7.44 -5.77 7.30
N ALA A 66 7.73 -4.98 6.27
CA ALA A 66 7.21 -3.62 6.12
C ALA A 66 5.83 -3.59 5.43
N SER A 67 5.58 -4.49 4.48
CA SER A 67 4.36 -4.49 3.66
C SER A 67 3.14 -4.93 4.46
N GLU A 68 3.26 -5.96 5.30
CA GLU A 68 2.15 -6.45 6.14
C GLU A 68 1.53 -5.34 7.05
N PRO A 69 2.30 -4.60 7.87
CA PRO A 69 1.72 -3.51 8.66
C PRO A 69 1.23 -2.35 7.80
N ALA A 70 1.85 -2.09 6.65
CA ALA A 70 1.42 -1.03 5.73
C ALA A 70 0.06 -1.37 5.07
N GLU A 71 -0.16 -2.63 4.66
CA GLU A 71 -1.46 -3.12 4.22
C GLU A 71 -2.52 -2.96 5.30
N GLY A 72 -2.20 -3.27 6.55
CA GLY A 72 -3.10 -3.03 7.69
C GLY A 72 -3.47 -1.55 7.87
N VAL A 73 -2.56 -0.62 7.59
CA VAL A 73 -2.88 0.82 7.59
C VAL A 73 -3.83 1.17 6.44
N ALA A 74 -3.59 0.65 5.24
CA ALA A 74 -4.45 0.86 4.08
C ALA A 74 -5.88 0.33 4.32
N GLU A 75 -6.00 -0.89 4.86
CA GLU A 75 -7.29 -1.47 5.26
C GLU A 75 -8.03 -0.60 6.27
N LYS A 76 -7.33 -0.08 7.29
CA LYS A 76 -7.95 0.81 8.27
C LYS A 76 -8.39 2.15 7.70
N LEU A 77 -7.67 2.68 6.72
CA LEU A 77 -8.11 3.87 6.00
C LEU A 77 -9.39 3.61 5.20
N ASP A 78 -9.50 2.45 4.56
CA ASP A 78 -10.70 2.06 3.82
C ASP A 78 -11.90 1.85 4.75
N GLU A 79 -11.73 1.14 5.86
CA GLU A 79 -12.79 0.95 6.87
C GLU A 79 -13.33 2.29 7.39
N VAL A 80 -12.46 3.24 7.71
CA VAL A 80 -12.88 4.56 8.20
C VAL A 80 -13.56 5.36 7.08
N ALA A 81 -13.07 5.27 5.85
CA ALA A 81 -13.68 5.91 4.69
C ALA A 81 -15.10 5.37 4.42
N GLU A 82 -15.30 4.06 4.52
CA GLU A 82 -16.60 3.41 4.39
C GLU A 82 -17.57 3.83 5.49
N ALA A 83 -17.13 3.82 6.75
CA ALA A 83 -17.93 4.27 7.88
C ALA A 83 -18.39 5.73 7.72
N TYR A 84 -17.49 6.61 7.24
CA TYR A 84 -17.84 8.01 6.98
C TYR A 84 -18.80 8.17 5.81
N ALA A 85 -18.63 7.41 4.73
CA ALA A 85 -19.56 7.41 3.61
C ALA A 85 -20.97 6.97 4.02
N GLU A 86 -21.09 5.99 4.91
CA GLU A 86 -22.38 5.54 5.44
C GLU A 86 -23.07 6.64 6.26
N VAL A 87 -22.33 7.33 7.15
CA VAL A 87 -22.86 8.45 7.94
C VAL A 87 -23.36 9.57 7.02
N ILE A 88 -22.57 9.95 6.02
CA ILE A 88 -22.94 10.98 5.03
C ILE A 88 -24.23 10.57 4.29
N GLY A 89 -24.30 9.33 3.81
CA GLY A 89 -25.48 8.81 3.13
C GLY A 89 -26.73 8.85 4.02
N ASN A 90 -26.62 8.38 5.27
CA ASN A 90 -27.72 8.38 6.23
C ASN A 90 -28.23 9.78 6.57
N ASP A 91 -27.33 10.76 6.68
CA ASP A 91 -27.71 12.15 6.92
C ASP A 91 -28.44 12.77 5.72
N VAL A 92 -28.03 12.44 4.49
CA VAL A 92 -28.73 12.84 3.26
C VAL A 92 -30.15 12.28 3.22
N PHE A 93 -30.35 11.00 3.55
CA PHE A 93 -31.68 10.38 3.57
C PHE A 93 -32.59 10.96 4.67
N LYS A 94 -32.06 11.22 5.88
CA LYS A 94 -32.82 11.83 6.97
C LYS A 94 -33.22 13.28 6.68
N GLY A 95 -32.37 14.04 5.98
CA GLY A 95 -32.69 15.40 5.54
C GLY A 95 -33.75 15.47 4.44
N ALA A 96 -33.84 14.44 3.59
CA ALA A 96 -34.80 14.36 2.49
C ALA A 96 -36.20 13.86 2.91
N GLY A 97 -36.30 13.07 3.98
CA GLY A 97 -37.58 12.52 4.48
C GLY A 97 -38.38 13.41 5.43
N GLY A 98 -37.87 14.61 5.76
CA GLY A 98 -38.43 15.50 6.79
C GLY A 98 -39.24 16.70 6.28
N LYS A 99 -39.76 16.68 5.04
CA LYS A 99 -40.61 17.75 4.49
C LYS A 99 -41.96 17.23 4.03
#